data_AF-A0A7C8DM20-F1
#
_entry.id   AF-A0A7C8DM20-F1
#
_cell.length_a   1.000
_cell.length_b   1.000
_cell.length_c   1.000
_cell.angle_alpha   90.00
_cell.angle_beta   90.00
_cell.angle_gamma   90.00
#
_symmetry.space_group_name_H-M   'P 1'
#
loop_
_entity.id
_entity.type
_entity.pdbx_description
1 polymer ?
#
loop_
_entity_poly.entity_id
_entity_poly.type
_entity_poly.pdbx_seq_one_letter_code
_entity_poly.pdbx_strand_id
1 'polypeptide(L)' 'MPENKPNVMSQRFRSYLPVVVDIETAGFNASTDALLEMAVVIPAMDEHGQLFIQSSHRE' A
#
# COMPACT_ATOMS: atom_id res chain seq x y z
N MET A 1 15.91 -4.06 -30.59
CA MET A 1 15.79 -4.85 -29.35
C MET A 1 14.97 -4.01 -28.38
N PRO A 2 13.88 -4.50 -27.78
CA PRO A 2 13.23 -3.74 -26.73
C PRO A 2 14.23 -3.57 -25.58
N GLU A 3 14.46 -2.33 -25.14
CA GLU A 3 15.24 -2.06 -23.95
C GLU A 3 14.57 -2.76 -22.76
N ASN A 4 15.31 -3.63 -22.07
CA ASN A 4 14.85 -4.27 -20.85
C ASN A 4 14.85 -3.22 -19.73
N LYS A 5 13.80 -2.39 -19.68
CA LYS A 5 13.67 -1.37 -18.63
C LYS A 5 13.48 -2.07 -17.29
N PRO A 6 14.22 -1.65 -16.23
CA PRO A 6 14.06 -2.24 -14.91
C PRO A 6 12.61 -2.03 -14.43
N ASN A 7 12.01 -3.08 -13.88
CA ASN A 7 10.70 -3.02 -13.25
C ASN A 7 10.82 -2.20 -11.96
N VAL A 8 10.56 -0.89 -12.04
CA VAL A 8 10.60 0.01 -10.89
C VAL A 8 9.19 0.39 -10.44
N MET A 9 8.97 0.42 -9.12
CA MET A 9 7.65 0.61 -8.51
C MET A 9 6.95 1.89 -8.99
N SER A 10 7.72 2.96 -9.19
CA SER A 10 7.22 4.27 -9.66
C SER A 10 6.55 4.21 -11.04
N GLN A 11 6.91 3.27 -11.91
CA GLN A 11 6.31 3.12 -13.23
C GLN A 11 5.02 2.29 -13.21
N ARG A 12 4.78 1.49 -12.16
CA ARG A 12 3.64 0.58 -12.07
C ARG A 12 2.32 1.27 -11.77
N PHE A 13 2.37 2.37 -11.01
CA PHE A 13 1.20 3.11 -10.52
C PHE A 13 1.27 4.61 -10.84
N ARG A 14 1.83 5.00 -12.00
CA ARG A 14 1.92 6.42 -12.43
C ARG A 14 2.51 7.33 -11.34
N SER A 15 3.60 6.86 -10.73
CA SER A 15 4.33 7.53 -9.64
C SER A 15 3.62 7.60 -8.28
N TYR A 16 2.47 6.94 -8.10
CA TYR A 16 1.89 6.73 -6.77
C TYR A 16 2.58 5.59 -6.03
N LEU A 17 2.77 5.74 -4.71
CA LEU A 17 3.14 4.65 -3.81
C LEU A 17 1.86 4.05 -3.22
N PRO A 18 1.47 2.82 -3.57
CA PRO A 18 0.33 2.16 -2.95
C PRO A 18 0.64 1.86 -1.48
N VAL A 19 -0.37 2.00 -0.64
CA VAL A 19 -0.36 1.63 0.78
C VAL A 19 -1.68 0.91 1.06
N VAL A 20 -1.63 -0.29 1.63
CA VAL A 20 -2.82 -1.02 2.04
C VAL A 20 -3.18 -0.56 3.45
N VAL A 21 -4.44 -0.19 3.65
CA VAL A 21 -4.96 0.32 4.92
C VAL A 21 -6.22 -0.45 5.26
N ASP A 22 -6.30 -0.89 6.51
CA ASP A 22 -7.50 -1.43 7.13
C ASP A 22 -7.78 -0.65 8.42
N ILE A 23 -9.04 -0.36 8.70
CA ILE A 23 -9.46 0.45 9.86
C ILE A 23 -10.67 -0.19 10.54
N GLU A 24 -10.65 -0.17 11.87
CA GLU A 24 -11.80 -0.55 12.67
C GLU A 24 -12.39 0.71 13.31
N THR A 25 -13.72 0.83 13.30
CA THR A 25 -14.42 2.06 13.69
C THR A 25 -15.61 1.77 14.61
N ALA A 26 -15.99 2.75 15.42
CA ALA A 26 -17.13 2.65 16.33
C ALA A 26 -18.49 2.74 15.63
N GLY A 27 -18.52 2.91 14.30
CA GLY A 27 -19.72 3.07 13.50
C GLY A 27 -19.42 3.43 12.05
N PHE A 28 -20.46 3.63 11.25
CA PHE A 28 -20.35 3.80 9.79
C PHE A 28 -20.12 5.25 9.32
N ASN A 29 -20.30 6.24 10.20
CA ASN A 29 -20.14 7.64 9.83
C ASN A 29 -18.71 8.11 10.10
N ALA A 30 -17.90 8.19 9.04
CA ALA A 30 -16.51 8.62 9.10
C ALA A 30 -16.29 10.05 9.64
N SER A 31 -17.33 10.89 9.72
CA SER A 31 -17.21 12.25 10.28
C SER A 31 -17.44 12.31 11.79
N THR A 32 -18.11 11.32 12.37
CA THR A 32 -18.55 11.37 13.78
C THR A 32 -18.09 10.18 14.61
N ASP A 33 -17.87 9.03 13.97
CA ASP A 33 -17.65 7.78 14.67
C ASP A 33 -16.14 7.58 14.86
N ALA A 34 -15.76 7.13 16.05
CA ALA A 34 -14.35 7.03 16.43
C ALA A 34 -13.60 5.97 15.62
N LEU A 35 -12.34 6.25 15.28
CA LEU A 35 -11.37 5.23 14.86
C LEU A 35 -10.92 4.45 16.10
N LEU A 36 -10.93 3.13 16.02
CA LEU A 36 -10.58 2.23 17.12
C LEU A 36 -9.21 1.58 16.93
N GLU A 37 -8.94 1.06 15.74
CA GLU A 37 -7.66 0.43 15.37
C GLU A 37 -7.34 0.76 13.90
N MET A 38 -6.06 0.70 13.54
CA MET A 38 -5.59 0.85 12.17
C MET A 38 -4.45 -0.12 11.88
N ALA A 39 -4.50 -0.77 10.71
CA ALA A 39 -3.39 -1.50 10.14
C ALA A 39 -2.92 -0.87 8.83
N VAL A 40 -1.62 -0.76 8.64
CA VAL A 40 -0.98 -0.18 7.45
C VAL A 40 0.08 -1.13 6.92
N VAL A 41 0.04 -1.43 5.62
CA VAL A 41 1.05 -2.25 4.94
C VAL A 41 1.62 -1.48 3.75
N ILE A 42 2.95 -1.32 3.74
CA ILE A 42 3.70 -0.71 2.64
C ILE A 42 4.31 -1.84 1.81
N PRO A 43 3.88 -2.06 0.55
CA PRO A 43 4.48 -3.02 -0.34
C PRO A 43 5.74 -2.46 -1.02
N ALA A 44 6.67 -3.35 -1.31
CA ALA A 44 7.75 -3.12 -2.29
C ALA A 44 7.54 -4.01 -3.51
N MET A 45 8.36 -3.83 -4.54
CA MET A 45 8.32 -4.61 -5.76
C MET A 45 9.71 -5.17 -6.06
N ASP A 46 9.78 -6.46 -6.36
CA ASP A 46 11.04 -7.13 -6.72
C ASP A 46 11.40 -6.89 -8.21
N GLU A 47 12.54 -7.43 -8.62
CA GLU A 47 13.06 -7.32 -9.99
C GLU A 47 12.16 -7.99 -11.05
N HIS A 48 11.35 -8.97 -10.65
CA HIS A 48 10.37 -9.64 -11.50
C HIS A 48 9.05 -8.87 -11.61
N GLY A 49 8.92 -7.74 -10.92
CA GLY A 49 7.71 -6.94 -10.89
C GLY A 49 6.63 -7.49 -9.96
N GLN A 50 6.97 -8.40 -9.05
CA GLN A 50 6.04 -8.95 -8.07
C GLN A 50 6.03 -8.08 -6.81
N LEU A 51 4.82 -7.84 -6.27
CA LEU A 51 4.64 -7.10 -5.04
C LEU A 51 4.84 -8.02 -3.83
N PHE A 52 5.52 -7.51 -2.81
CA PHE A 52 5.69 -8.18 -1.53
C PHE A 52 5.56 -7.18 -0.38
N ILE A 53 5.30 -7.68 0.84
CA ILE A 53 5.21 -6.84 2.03
C ILE A 53 6.60 -6.37 2.43
N GLN A 54 6.85 -5.06 2.41
CA GLN A 54 8.09 -4.48 2.92
C GLN A 54 8.00 -4.20 4.42
N SER A 55 6.88 -3.62 4.86
CA SER A 55 6.65 -3.32 6.28
C SER A 55 5.16 -3.30 6.59
N SER A 56 4.81 -3.67 7.81
CA SER A 56 3.45 -3.60 8.36
C SER A 56 3.46 -2.96 9.75
N HIS A 57 2.50 -2.09 10.01
CA HIS A 57 2.28 -1.46 11.31
C HIS A 57 0.81 -1.67 11.72
N ARG A 58 0.56 -1.90 13.01
CA ARG A 58 -0.78 -2.03 13.56
C ARG A 58 -0.82 -1.35 14.92
N GLU A 59 -1.75 -0.42 15.09
CA GLU A 59 -2.01 0.33 16.32
C GLU A 59 -3.50 0.26 16.66
#